data_AF-A0A8S1TSG0-F1
#
_entry.id   AF-A0A8S1TSG0-F1
#
_cell.length_a   1.000
_cell.length_b   1.000
_cell.length_c   1.000
_cell.angle_alpha   90.00
_cell.angle_beta   90.00
_cell.angle_gamma   90.00
#
_symmetry.space_group_name_H-M   'P 1'
#
loop_
_entity.id
_entity.type
_entity.pdbx_description
1 polymer ?
#
loop_
_entity_poly.entity_id
_entity_poly.type
_entity_poly.pdbx_seq_one_letter_code
_entity_poly.pdbx_strand_id
1 'polypeptide(L)'
;MQQTNVHPQVLLSISSQILTNKVNFPSKTIHAGILLGFYNAKINKTDILDSFEISYSGQGELTHVEIEFLKERQQLRLKGDKWNLFKNLDIVGWYITDNNPNNYLKLHTQLQNLAEAEISENQTSFFKYLLCFDPFSTQTNLFELENNKMQISQSKIEPQSEEMIGITSLFSQQNSQSNKNFDLRVNSQLQMITFLEKMLQKLLQQLDDPQIINDPLALQKINEVLISFPQIHQQNIEQDYFKLLIISYYCAILKLDVQRNKQQN
;
A
#
# COMPACT_ATOMS: atom_id res chain seq x y z
N MET A 1 -7.27 -4.89 -20.84
CA MET A 1 -7.58 -3.96 -19.73
C MET A 1 -6.27 -3.64 -19.03
N GLN A 2 -6.01 -2.37 -18.75
CA GLN A 2 -4.81 -1.95 -18.02
C GLN A 2 -5.00 -2.23 -16.53
N GLN A 3 -3.99 -2.79 -15.87
CA GLN A 3 -4.03 -3.07 -14.44
C GLN A 3 -3.14 -2.07 -13.70
N THR A 4 -3.73 -1.24 -12.84
CA THR A 4 -3.00 -0.27 -12.04
C THR A 4 -3.11 -0.64 -10.56
N ASN A 5 -1.97 -0.84 -9.90
CA ASN A 5 -1.90 -1.20 -8.50
C ASN A 5 -1.24 -0.07 -7.70
N VAL A 6 -1.86 0.31 -6.60
CA VAL A 6 -1.30 1.27 -5.64
C VAL A 6 -0.92 0.52 -4.37
N HIS A 7 0.37 0.53 -4.02
CA HIS A 7 0.84 -0.11 -2.79
C HIS A 7 0.46 0.72 -1.56
N PRO A 8 0.09 0.09 -0.44
CA PRO A 8 -0.28 0.81 0.79
C PRO A 8 0.85 1.71 1.33
N GLN A 9 2.11 1.35 1.09
CA GLN A 9 3.26 2.18 1.45
C GLN A 9 3.15 3.60 0.88
N VAL A 10 2.61 3.77 -0.34
CA VAL A 10 2.38 5.07 -0.97
C VAL A 10 1.51 5.97 -0.07
N LEU A 11 0.42 5.42 0.47
CA LEU A 11 -0.50 6.17 1.32
C LEU A 11 0.14 6.54 2.67
N LEU A 12 0.99 5.66 3.20
CA LEU A 12 1.77 5.94 4.41
C LEU A 12 2.82 7.03 4.16
N SER A 13 3.53 6.99 3.03
CA SER A 13 4.49 8.02 2.61
C SER A 13 3.80 9.39 2.50
N ILE A 14 2.66 9.45 1.81
CA ILE A 14 1.85 10.68 1.69
C ILE A 14 1.42 11.18 3.07
N SER A 15 0.90 10.29 3.92
CA SER A 15 0.46 10.66 5.27
C SER A 15 1.60 11.22 6.13
N SER A 16 2.77 10.59 6.07
CA SER A 16 3.98 11.05 6.78
C SER A 16 4.44 12.44 6.30
N GLN A 17 4.40 12.68 4.98
CA GLN A 17 4.75 13.96 4.37
C GLN A 17 3.79 15.06 4.80
N ILE A 18 2.47 14.81 4.77
CA ILE A 18 1.44 15.75 5.24
C ILE A 18 1.66 16.10 6.71
N LEU A 19 1.89 15.11 7.58
CA LEU A 19 2.13 15.34 9.00
C LEU A 19 3.38 16.19 9.25
N THR A 20 4.47 15.89 8.54
CA THR A 20 5.72 16.67 8.63
C THR A 20 5.51 18.11 8.20
N ASN A 21 4.78 18.33 7.11
CA ASN A 21 4.51 19.69 6.63
C ASN A 21 3.47 20.44 7.46
N LYS A 22 2.53 19.77 8.12
CA LYS A 22 1.63 20.43 9.07
C LYS A 22 2.40 21.02 10.26
N VAL A 23 3.50 20.38 10.66
CA VAL A 23 4.39 20.90 11.72
C VAL A 23 5.21 22.08 11.22
N ASN A 24 5.78 21.98 10.02
CA ASN A 24 6.68 23.01 9.47
C ASN A 24 5.94 24.22 8.86
N PHE A 25 4.74 23.99 8.31
CA PHE A 25 3.94 24.94 7.52
C PHE A 25 2.44 24.78 7.85
N PRO A 26 2.00 25.20 9.04
CA PRO A 26 0.63 24.93 9.54
C PRO A 26 -0.49 25.59 8.74
N SER A 27 -0.18 26.57 7.87
CA SER A 27 -1.15 27.24 6.99
C SER A 27 -1.34 26.55 5.64
N LYS A 28 -0.52 25.55 5.30
CA LYS A 28 -0.61 24.83 4.03
C LYS A 28 -1.67 23.75 4.11
N THR A 29 -2.72 23.87 3.31
CA THR A 29 -3.85 22.92 3.27
C THR A 29 -3.78 21.94 2.10
N ILE A 30 -3.09 22.31 1.02
CA ILE A 30 -2.92 21.49 -0.17
C ILE A 30 -1.48 20.98 -0.22
N HIS A 31 -1.34 19.66 -0.28
CA HIS A 31 -0.08 18.96 -0.47
C HIS A 31 -0.10 18.28 -1.84
N ALA A 32 1.03 18.33 -2.54
CA ALA A 32 1.21 17.64 -3.80
C ALA A 32 2.57 16.95 -3.81
N GLY A 33 2.68 15.88 -4.57
CA GLY A 33 3.93 15.17 -4.74
C GLY A 33 3.92 14.22 -5.91
N ILE A 34 5.05 13.61 -6.19
CA ILE A 34 5.26 12.72 -7.32
C ILE A 34 5.04 11.27 -6.88
N LEU A 35 4.42 10.49 -7.75
CA LEU A 35 4.25 9.05 -7.62
C LEU A 35 5.35 8.31 -8.39
N LEU A 36 5.94 7.33 -7.73
CA LEU A 36 7.03 6.51 -8.24
C LEU A 36 6.58 5.06 -8.38
N GLY A 37 7.01 4.40 -9.44
CA GLY A 37 6.59 3.03 -9.72
C GLY A 37 7.32 2.38 -10.88
N PHE A 38 6.79 1.23 -11.32
CA PHE A 38 7.22 0.54 -12.52
C PHE A 38 6.07 0.43 -13.50
N TYR A 39 6.38 0.59 -14.79
CA TYR A 39 5.48 0.24 -15.87
C TYR A 39 5.99 -0.95 -16.65
N ASN A 40 5.20 -2.01 -16.69
CA ASN A 40 5.47 -3.17 -17.51
C ASN A 40 4.61 -3.12 -18.77
N ALA A 41 5.19 -2.59 -19.85
CA ALA A 41 4.54 -2.47 -21.16
C ALA A 41 4.06 -3.82 -21.73
N LYS A 42 4.71 -4.94 -21.39
CA LYS A 42 4.36 -6.27 -21.94
C LYS A 42 3.01 -6.77 -21.43
N ILE A 43 2.68 -6.47 -20.18
CA ILE A 43 1.41 -6.87 -19.54
C ILE A 43 0.49 -5.68 -19.27
N ASN A 44 0.87 -4.50 -19.74
CA ASN A 44 0.19 -3.23 -19.52
C ASN A 44 -0.22 -3.04 -18.04
N LYS A 45 0.76 -3.22 -17.15
CA LYS A 45 0.60 -3.13 -15.70
C LYS A 45 1.44 -2.00 -15.14
N THR A 46 0.86 -1.17 -14.29
CA THR A 46 1.57 -0.15 -13.51
C THR A 46 1.50 -0.52 -12.03
N ASP A 47 2.65 -0.61 -11.37
CA ASP A 47 2.75 -0.79 -9.92
C ASP A 47 3.31 0.51 -9.31
N ILE A 48 2.49 1.24 -8.56
CA ILE A 48 2.87 2.47 -7.85
C ILE A 48 3.35 2.09 -6.45
N LEU A 49 4.64 2.32 -6.18
CA LEU A 49 5.35 1.77 -5.02
C LEU A 49 5.70 2.81 -3.97
N ASP A 50 5.97 4.06 -4.37
CA ASP A 50 6.33 5.10 -3.43
C ASP A 50 5.92 6.49 -3.91
N SER A 51 6.15 7.50 -3.06
CA SER A 51 5.91 8.90 -3.39
C SER A 51 6.92 9.83 -2.69
N PHE A 52 7.14 11.00 -3.28
CA PHE A 52 7.84 12.09 -2.61
C PHE A 52 7.12 13.42 -2.81
N GLU A 53 7.21 14.30 -1.82
CA GLU A 53 6.51 15.58 -1.85
C GLU A 53 7.22 16.62 -2.73
N ILE A 54 6.44 17.49 -3.36
CA ILE A 54 6.93 18.66 -4.10
C ILE A 54 6.48 19.96 -3.43
N SER A 55 7.21 21.04 -3.70
CA SER A 55 6.71 22.37 -3.38
C SER A 55 5.59 22.72 -4.35
N TYR A 56 4.39 22.94 -3.81
CA TYR A 56 3.23 23.43 -4.54
C TYR A 56 2.51 24.50 -3.73
N SER A 57 2.30 25.64 -4.36
CA SER A 57 1.70 26.86 -3.80
C SER A 57 0.17 26.84 -3.79
N GLY A 58 -0.46 25.89 -4.50
CA GLY A 58 -1.91 25.83 -4.64
C GLY A 58 -2.46 26.71 -5.78
N GLN A 59 -1.61 27.43 -6.51
CA GLN A 59 -2.02 28.41 -7.53
C GLN A 59 -2.04 27.83 -8.96
N GLY A 60 -2.80 26.76 -9.18
CA GLY A 60 -3.14 26.26 -10.52
C GLY A 60 -2.00 25.61 -11.32
N GLU A 61 -0.86 26.27 -11.49
CA GLU A 61 0.33 25.80 -12.23
C GLU A 61 1.57 25.89 -11.33
N LEU A 62 2.63 25.15 -11.65
CA LEU A 62 3.92 25.29 -10.99
C LEU A 62 4.60 26.59 -11.43
N THR A 63 5.06 27.36 -10.46
CA THR A 63 5.97 28.49 -10.67
C THR A 63 7.35 28.00 -11.08
N HIS A 64 8.17 28.90 -11.65
CA HIS A 64 9.53 28.56 -12.06
C HIS A 64 10.39 28.00 -10.91
N VAL A 65 10.24 28.55 -9.70
CA VAL A 65 10.96 28.07 -8.51
C VAL A 65 10.56 26.64 -8.13
N GLU A 66 9.28 26.31 -8.25
CA GLU A 66 8.77 24.96 -7.94
C GLU A 66 9.22 23.93 -8.99
N ILE A 67 9.32 24.34 -10.26
CA ILE A 67 9.86 23.50 -11.33
C ILE A 67 11.35 23.19 -11.08
N GLU A 68 12.16 24.19 -10.71
CA GLU A 68 13.57 23.96 -10.39
C GLU A 68 13.75 23.07 -9.15
N PHE A 69 12.91 23.24 -8.13
CA PHE A 69 12.89 22.34 -6.98
C PHE A 69 12.55 20.90 -7.36
N LEU A 70 11.57 20.71 -8.25
CA LEU A 70 11.22 19.39 -8.77
C LEU A 70 12.41 18.76 -9.50
N LYS A 71 13.10 19.52 -10.36
CA LYS A 71 14.31 19.03 -11.06
C LYS A 71 15.42 18.66 -10.08
N GLU A 72 15.68 19.47 -9.06
CA GLU A 72 16.66 19.15 -8.03
C GLU A 72 16.32 17.84 -7.31
N ARG A 73 15.04 17.66 -6.94
CA ARG A 73 14.55 16.42 -6.32
C ARG A 73 14.70 15.21 -7.24
N GLN A 74 14.41 15.37 -8.53
CA GLN A 74 14.64 14.33 -9.51
C GLN A 74 16.13 14.00 -9.64
N GLN A 75 17.02 14.99 -9.69
CA GLN A 75 18.47 14.73 -9.71
C GLN A 75 18.94 13.99 -8.46
N LEU A 76 18.45 14.36 -7.27
CA LEU A 76 18.73 13.64 -6.03
C LEU A 76 18.23 12.19 -6.08
N ARG A 77 17.06 11.94 -6.67
CA ARG A 77 16.52 10.59 -6.94
C ARG A 77 17.46 9.76 -7.82
N LEU A 78 18.19 10.38 -8.72
CA LEU A 78 19.05 9.70 -9.70
C LEU A 78 20.50 9.59 -9.27
N LYS A 79 20.92 10.32 -8.23
CA LYS A 79 22.28 10.20 -7.68
C LYS A 79 22.54 8.75 -7.30
N GLY A 80 23.64 8.21 -7.86
CA GLY A 80 24.05 6.80 -7.75
C GLY A 80 24.56 6.40 -6.37
N ASP A 81 23.94 6.89 -5.30
CA ASP A 81 24.20 6.41 -3.96
C ASP A 81 23.67 4.99 -3.82
N LYS A 82 24.48 4.12 -3.20
CA LYS A 82 24.13 2.70 -3.00
C LYS A 82 22.83 2.49 -2.20
N TRP A 83 22.40 3.51 -1.47
CA TRP A 83 21.18 3.52 -0.64
C TRP A 83 20.00 4.20 -1.32
N ASN A 84 20.16 4.71 -2.54
CA ASN A 84 19.11 5.39 -3.26
C ASN A 84 18.22 4.40 -4.01
N LEU A 85 17.25 3.84 -3.28
CA LEU A 85 16.28 2.86 -3.79
C LEU A 85 15.39 3.43 -4.90
N PHE A 86 15.27 4.77 -4.99
CA PHE A 86 14.42 5.44 -5.98
C PHE A 86 15.03 5.52 -7.38
N LYS A 87 16.33 5.21 -7.53
CA LYS A 87 17.03 5.29 -8.81
C LYS A 87 16.43 4.35 -9.87
N ASN A 88 15.81 3.26 -9.45
CA ASN A 88 15.22 2.28 -10.35
C ASN A 88 13.72 2.53 -10.60
N LEU A 89 13.10 3.48 -9.91
CA LEU A 89 11.68 3.78 -10.08
C LEU A 89 11.50 4.88 -11.12
N ASP A 90 10.50 4.70 -11.97
CA ASP A 90 10.03 5.71 -12.92
C ASP A 90 9.01 6.63 -12.25
N ILE A 91 8.89 7.85 -12.79
CA ILE A 91 7.79 8.74 -12.44
C ILE A 91 6.55 8.28 -13.22
N VAL A 92 5.51 7.88 -12.50
CA VAL A 92 4.27 7.36 -13.09
C VAL A 92 3.12 8.38 -13.03
N GLY A 93 3.24 9.38 -12.16
CA GLY A 93 2.19 10.35 -11.93
C GLY A 93 2.48 11.25 -10.75
N TRP A 94 1.42 11.86 -10.21
CA TRP A 94 1.51 12.74 -9.06
C TRP A 94 0.26 12.62 -8.18
N TYR A 95 0.35 13.04 -6.93
CA TYR A 95 -0.77 13.06 -5.99
C TYR A 95 -1.08 14.47 -5.52
N ILE A 96 -2.32 14.69 -5.08
CA ILE A 96 -2.76 15.92 -4.44
C ILE A 96 -3.76 15.65 -3.32
N THR A 97 -3.70 16.45 -2.26
CA THR A 97 -4.68 16.42 -1.16
C THR A 97 -5.90 17.29 -1.44
N ASP A 98 -6.59 16.99 -2.54
CA ASP A 98 -7.86 17.62 -2.92
C ASP A 98 -8.71 16.61 -3.69
N ASN A 99 -10.02 16.74 -3.58
CA ASN A 99 -11.01 15.81 -4.12
C ASN A 99 -11.51 16.20 -5.50
N ASN A 100 -11.19 17.41 -5.99
CA ASN A 100 -11.63 17.87 -7.30
C ASN A 100 -10.50 17.83 -8.35
N PRO A 101 -10.33 16.72 -9.10
CA PRO A 101 -9.24 16.55 -10.06
C PRO A 101 -9.32 17.53 -11.24
N ASN A 102 -10.52 18.03 -11.57
CA ASN A 102 -10.73 18.89 -12.74
C ASN A 102 -10.08 20.27 -12.59
N ASN A 103 -9.89 20.74 -11.35
CA ASN A 103 -9.18 21.99 -11.07
C ASN A 103 -7.70 21.93 -11.47
N TYR A 104 -7.15 20.72 -11.60
CA TYR A 104 -5.73 20.46 -11.79
C TYR A 104 -5.39 19.96 -13.19
N LEU A 105 -6.31 20.07 -14.14
CA LEU A 105 -6.09 19.66 -15.53
C LEU A 105 -4.88 20.38 -16.15
N LYS A 106 -4.75 21.70 -15.92
CA LYS A 106 -3.63 22.51 -16.41
C LYS A 106 -2.31 22.07 -15.80
N LEU A 107 -2.27 21.90 -14.47
CA LEU A 107 -1.10 21.41 -13.76
C LEU A 107 -0.65 20.04 -14.25
N HIS A 108 -1.59 19.12 -14.41
CA HIS A 108 -1.31 17.78 -14.90
C HIS A 108 -0.71 17.82 -16.32
N THR A 109 -1.27 18.65 -17.21
CA THR A 109 -0.74 18.84 -18.57
C THR A 109 0.66 19.47 -18.54
N GLN A 110 0.90 20.45 -17.66
CA GLN A 110 2.21 21.07 -17.48
C GLN A 110 3.25 20.04 -17.02
N LEU A 111 2.92 19.21 -16.03
CA LEU A 111 3.79 18.15 -15.54
C LEU A 111 4.09 17.09 -16.60
N GLN A 112 3.09 16.72 -17.40
CA GLN A 112 3.27 15.80 -18.53
C GLN A 112 4.25 16.37 -19.56
N ASN A 113 4.08 17.63 -19.97
CA ASN A 113 4.97 18.29 -20.91
C ASN A 113 6.42 18.40 -20.37
N LEU A 114 6.59 18.66 -19.07
CA LEU A 114 7.91 18.71 -18.44
C LEU A 114 8.62 17.36 -18.51
N ALA A 115 7.90 16.26 -18.33
CA ALA A 115 8.45 14.91 -18.38
C ALA A 115 8.84 14.47 -19.80
N GLU A 116 8.01 14.79 -20.79
CA GLU A 116 8.29 14.51 -22.20
C GLU A 116 9.53 15.28 -22.71
N ALA A 117 9.81 16.46 -22.14
CA ALA A 117 10.99 17.25 -22.48
C ALA A 117 12.31 16.72 -21.89
N GLU A 118 12.26 15.87 -20.86
CA GLU A 118 13.44 15.38 -20.11
C GLU A 118 13.79 13.91 -20.40
N ILE A 119 13.35 13.35 -21.54
CA ILE A 119 13.63 11.96 -21.92
C ILE A 119 15.15 11.72 -21.94
N SER A 120 15.63 10.98 -20.94
CA SER A 120 17.02 10.49 -20.87
C SER A 120 17.05 9.01 -21.25
N GLU A 121 18.18 8.55 -21.80
CA GLU A 121 18.34 7.24 -22.46
C GLU A 121 17.95 5.99 -21.61
N ASN A 122 17.69 6.13 -20.31
CA ASN A 122 17.48 5.00 -19.39
C ASN A 122 16.23 5.09 -18.49
N GLN A 123 15.37 6.11 -18.62
CA GLN A 123 14.16 6.22 -17.80
C GLN A 123 13.01 6.85 -18.56
N THR A 124 11.83 6.26 -18.40
CA THR A 124 10.57 6.77 -18.95
C THR A 124 9.77 7.40 -17.82
N SER A 125 9.91 8.71 -17.64
CA SER A 125 8.93 9.48 -16.87
C SER A 125 7.65 9.58 -17.70
N PHE A 126 6.56 8.98 -17.25
CA PHE A 126 5.26 9.10 -17.89
C PHE A 126 4.26 9.59 -16.83
N PHE A 127 3.95 10.88 -16.84
CA PHE A 127 2.94 11.45 -15.94
C PHE A 127 1.55 11.09 -16.44
N LYS A 128 1.13 9.85 -16.16
CA LYS A 128 -0.16 9.33 -16.60
C LYS A 128 -1.24 9.47 -15.53
N TYR A 129 -0.84 9.39 -14.27
CA TYR A 129 -1.78 9.26 -13.15
C TYR A 129 -1.85 10.51 -12.28
N LEU A 130 -3.05 10.82 -11.80
CA LEU A 130 -3.31 11.77 -10.71
C LEU A 130 -4.02 11.02 -9.56
N LEU A 131 -3.37 10.90 -8.41
CA LEU A 131 -3.98 10.36 -7.20
C LEU A 131 -4.56 11.50 -6.36
N CYS A 132 -5.88 11.58 -6.29
CA CYS A 132 -6.57 12.48 -5.36
C CYS A 132 -6.80 11.75 -4.04
N PHE A 133 -6.34 12.37 -2.95
CA PHE A 133 -6.45 11.84 -1.61
C PHE A 133 -7.13 12.86 -0.71
N ASP A 134 -8.24 12.47 -0.07
CA ASP A 134 -8.82 13.27 1.01
C ASP A 134 -8.11 12.91 2.32
N PRO A 135 -7.40 13.82 2.99
CA PRO A 135 -6.77 13.52 4.27
C PRO A 135 -7.77 13.23 5.40
N PHE A 136 -9.05 13.56 5.22
CA PHE A 136 -10.12 13.34 6.19
C PHE A 136 -11.04 12.17 5.82
N SER A 137 -10.84 11.55 4.65
CA SER A 137 -11.63 10.40 4.21
C SER A 137 -10.74 9.20 3.88
N THR A 138 -11.33 8.01 3.86
CA THR A 138 -10.64 6.79 3.39
C THR A 138 -10.66 6.66 1.86
N GLN A 139 -11.26 7.61 1.15
CA GLN A 139 -11.41 7.55 -0.30
C GLN A 139 -10.14 8.05 -0.99
N THR A 140 -9.60 7.18 -1.83
CA THR A 140 -8.49 7.46 -2.73
C THR A 140 -8.96 7.15 -4.13
N ASN A 141 -8.89 8.14 -5.02
CA ASN A 141 -9.29 7.98 -6.40
C ASN A 141 -8.09 8.25 -7.30
N LEU A 142 -7.76 7.29 -8.16
CA LEU A 142 -6.75 7.45 -9.19
C LEU A 142 -7.42 7.90 -10.48
N PHE A 143 -6.90 8.95 -11.09
CA PHE A 143 -7.40 9.51 -12.34
C PHE A 143 -6.37 9.38 -13.45
N GLU A 144 -6.86 9.22 -14.67
CA GLU A 144 -6.09 9.28 -15.92
C GLU A 144 -6.67 10.38 -16.82
N LEU A 145 -5.81 10.99 -17.64
CA LEU A 145 -6.22 11.95 -18.64
C LEU A 145 -6.67 11.23 -19.92
N GLU A 146 -7.97 11.31 -20.23
CA GLU A 146 -8.53 10.81 -21.49
C GLU A 146 -9.38 11.90 -22.16
N ASN A 147 -9.10 12.20 -23.44
CA ASN A 147 -9.84 13.20 -24.22
C ASN A 147 -9.95 14.57 -23.52
N ASN A 148 -8.85 15.06 -22.94
CA ASN A 148 -8.78 16.31 -22.16
C ASN A 148 -9.69 16.35 -20.92
N LYS A 149 -10.06 15.20 -20.36
CA LYS A 149 -10.82 15.10 -19.11
C LYS A 149 -10.19 14.08 -18.17
N MET A 150 -10.26 14.37 -16.87
CA MET A 150 -9.86 13.44 -15.83
C MET A 150 -10.93 12.37 -15.68
N GLN A 151 -10.57 11.11 -15.90
CA GLN A 151 -11.45 9.96 -15.71
C GLN A 151 -10.90 9.05 -14.61
N ILE A 152 -11.80 8.41 -13.85
CA ILE A 152 -11.40 7.48 -12.80
C ILE A 152 -10.78 6.25 -13.44
N SER A 153 -9.52 5.97 -13.11
CA SER A 153 -8.83 4.73 -13.46
C SER A 153 -9.30 3.59 -12.57
N GLN A 154 -9.40 2.39 -13.14
CA GLN A 154 -9.62 1.16 -12.38
C GLN A 154 -8.32 0.76 -11.65
N SER A 155 -8.07 1.38 -10.50
CA SER A 155 -6.96 1.02 -9.62
C SER A 155 -7.40 0.05 -8.53
N LYS A 156 -6.51 -0.87 -8.16
CA LYS A 156 -6.65 -1.68 -6.94
C LYS A 156 -5.57 -1.30 -5.94
N ILE A 157 -5.94 -1.19 -4.67
CA ILE A 157 -4.96 -1.20 -3.58
C ILE A 157 -4.61 -2.66 -3.34
N GLU A 158 -3.41 -3.08 -3.73
CA GLU A 158 -2.99 -4.48 -3.68
C GLU A 158 -1.74 -4.60 -2.81
N PRO A 159 -1.88 -4.97 -1.53
CA PRO A 159 -0.74 -5.18 -0.64
C PRO A 159 0.05 -6.42 -1.04
N GLN A 160 1.37 -6.37 -0.96
CA GLN A 160 2.18 -7.59 -0.93
C GLN A 160 1.92 -8.37 0.36
N SER A 161 2.21 -9.67 0.37
CA SER A 161 2.02 -10.55 1.53
C SER A 161 2.66 -10.01 2.81
N GLU A 162 3.87 -9.49 2.69
CA GLU A 162 4.68 -8.92 3.77
C GLU A 162 4.11 -7.58 4.24
N GLU A 163 3.67 -6.74 3.32
CA GLU A 163 2.99 -5.47 3.62
C GLU A 163 1.68 -5.74 4.37
N MET A 164 0.93 -6.75 3.96
CA MET A 164 -0.33 -7.14 4.61
C MET A 164 -0.13 -7.62 6.05
N ILE A 165 0.95 -8.36 6.33
CA ILE A 165 1.37 -8.72 7.68
C ILE A 165 1.68 -7.45 8.50
N GLY A 166 2.46 -6.52 7.94
CA GLY A 166 2.80 -5.25 8.57
C GLY A 166 1.57 -4.40 8.88
N ILE A 167 0.67 -4.22 7.91
CA ILE A 167 -0.57 -3.45 8.05
C ILE A 167 -1.46 -4.06 9.13
N THR A 168 -1.63 -5.39 9.12
CA THR A 168 -2.41 -6.09 10.15
C THR A 168 -1.78 -5.92 11.53
N SER A 169 -0.45 -5.93 11.63
CA SER A 169 0.24 -5.63 12.88
C SER A 169 0.07 -4.18 13.35
N LEU A 170 -0.09 -3.20 12.46
CA LEU A 170 -0.36 -1.81 12.87
C LEU A 170 -1.79 -1.64 13.40
N PHE A 171 -2.77 -2.27 12.74
CA PHE A 171 -4.15 -2.32 13.25
C PHE A 171 -4.25 -3.07 14.59
N SER A 172 -3.34 -4.01 14.84
CA SER A 172 -3.22 -4.71 16.12
C SER A 172 -2.92 -3.77 17.29
N GLN A 173 -1.99 -2.83 17.07
CA GLN A 173 -1.46 -1.97 18.12
C GLN A 173 -2.46 -0.90 18.56
N GLN A 174 -3.34 -0.45 17.65
CA GLN A 174 -4.38 0.52 17.98
C GLN A 174 -5.43 -0.04 18.96
N ASN A 175 -5.66 -1.36 18.96
CA ASN A 175 -6.64 -2.01 19.84
C ASN A 175 -6.02 -2.66 21.09
N SER A 176 -4.70 -2.77 21.18
CA SER A 176 -4.04 -3.36 22.34
C SER A 176 -2.87 -2.50 22.80
N GLN A 177 -3.17 -1.61 23.73
CA GLN A 177 -2.20 -0.94 24.61
C GLN A 177 -1.63 -1.92 25.66
N SER A 178 -1.39 -3.19 25.26
CA SER A 178 -0.90 -4.24 26.13
C SER A 178 0.51 -4.65 25.73
N ASN A 179 1.45 -4.46 26.66
CA ASN A 179 2.81 -5.02 26.68
C ASN A 179 2.80 -6.54 26.46
N LYS A 180 2.66 -7.00 25.22
CA LYS A 180 2.73 -8.43 24.88
C LYS A 180 3.93 -8.67 23.98
N ASN A 181 4.99 -9.23 24.60
CA ASN A 181 6.22 -9.75 24.00
C ASN A 181 6.00 -10.99 23.12
N PHE A 182 4.89 -11.07 22.36
CA PHE A 182 4.70 -12.14 21.39
C PHE A 182 5.24 -11.70 20.04
N ASP A 183 5.90 -12.64 19.36
CA ASP A 183 6.45 -12.48 18.00
C ASP A 183 5.37 -11.88 17.09
N LEU A 184 5.67 -10.72 16.48
CA LEU A 184 4.72 -9.89 15.72
C LEU A 184 3.96 -10.71 14.66
N ARG A 185 4.60 -11.76 14.13
CA ARG A 185 4.01 -12.70 13.15
C ARG A 185 2.90 -13.58 13.73
N VAL A 186 3.04 -14.05 14.96
CA VAL A 186 2.03 -14.91 15.61
C VAL A 186 0.82 -14.06 16.00
N ASN A 187 1.05 -12.84 16.50
CA ASN A 187 -0.02 -11.90 16.80
C ASN A 187 -0.77 -11.46 15.53
N SER A 188 -0.07 -11.16 14.43
CA SER A 188 -0.74 -10.81 13.16
C SER A 188 -1.55 -11.99 12.61
N GLN A 189 -1.06 -13.22 12.74
CA GLN A 189 -1.81 -14.42 12.33
C GLN A 189 -3.05 -14.64 13.19
N LEU A 190 -2.93 -14.56 14.52
CA LEU A 190 -4.06 -14.69 15.44
C LEU A 190 -5.12 -13.62 15.17
N GLN A 191 -4.71 -12.39 14.88
CA GLN A 191 -5.65 -11.33 14.54
C GLN A 191 -6.24 -11.46 13.16
N MET A 192 -5.50 -11.99 12.19
CA MET A 192 -6.08 -12.35 10.89
C MET A 192 -7.15 -13.42 11.07
N ILE A 193 -6.92 -14.40 11.95
CA ILE A 193 -7.94 -15.39 12.33
C ILE A 193 -9.14 -14.70 13.00
N THR A 194 -8.93 -13.78 13.95
CA THR A 194 -10.02 -13.03 14.59
C THR A 194 -10.77 -12.12 13.60
N PHE A 195 -10.09 -11.53 12.62
CA PHE A 195 -10.70 -10.73 11.57
C PHE A 195 -11.54 -11.61 10.64
N LEU A 196 -11.01 -12.76 10.23
CA LEU A 196 -11.73 -13.75 9.45
C LEU A 196 -12.96 -14.26 10.22
N GLU A 197 -12.84 -14.51 11.53
CA GLU A 197 -13.96 -14.89 12.39
C GLU A 197 -15.04 -13.80 12.41
N LYS A 198 -14.68 -12.53 12.59
CA LYS A 198 -15.63 -11.40 12.54
C LYS A 198 -16.28 -11.24 11.16
N MET A 199 -15.51 -11.40 10.09
CA MET A 199 -16.02 -11.37 8.71
C MET A 199 -17.02 -12.50 8.50
N LEU A 200 -16.72 -13.70 9.00
CA LEU A 200 -17.58 -14.87 8.90
C LEU A 200 -18.86 -14.72 9.74
N GLN A 201 -18.76 -14.14 10.94
CA GLN A 201 -19.93 -13.77 11.75
C GLN A 201 -20.81 -12.73 11.05
N LYS A 202 -20.23 -11.70 10.43
CA LYS A 202 -20.99 -10.72 9.63
C LYS A 202 -21.64 -11.36 8.41
N LEU A 203 -20.94 -12.27 7.74
CA LEU A 203 -21.47 -13.01 6.60
C LEU A 203 -22.63 -13.91 7.02
N LEU A 204 -22.54 -14.56 8.19
CA LEU A 204 -23.64 -15.32 8.79
C LEU A 204 -24.84 -14.43 9.14
N GLN A 205 -24.62 -13.24 9.70
CA GLN A 205 -25.71 -12.28 9.96
C GLN A 205 -26.36 -11.78 8.66
N GLN A 206 -25.58 -11.66 7.58
CA GLN A 206 -26.07 -11.27 6.27
C GLN A 206 -26.78 -12.40 5.52
N LEU A 207 -26.54 -13.66 5.87
CA LEU A 207 -27.28 -14.80 5.34
C LEU A 207 -28.74 -14.84 5.82
N ASP A 208 -29.07 -14.15 6.91
CA ASP A 208 -30.44 -13.97 7.37
C ASP A 208 -31.15 -12.78 6.66
N ASP A 209 -30.44 -12.03 5.82
CA ASP A 209 -31.02 -10.93 5.05
C ASP A 209 -31.83 -11.47 3.86
N PRO A 210 -33.13 -11.15 3.76
CA PRO A 210 -33.98 -11.59 2.64
C PRO A 210 -33.49 -11.13 1.26
N GLN A 211 -32.64 -10.10 1.17
CA GLN A 211 -32.02 -9.70 -0.11
C GLN A 211 -30.91 -10.64 -0.56
N ILE A 212 -30.21 -11.29 0.37
CA ILE A 212 -29.09 -12.21 0.09
C ILE A 212 -29.59 -13.64 -0.11
N ILE A 213 -30.59 -14.08 0.68
CA ILE A 213 -31.22 -15.40 0.53
C ILE A 213 -31.82 -15.59 -0.88
N ASN A 214 -32.31 -14.51 -1.48
CA ASN A 214 -32.93 -14.52 -2.79
C ASN A 214 -31.96 -14.26 -3.94
N ASP A 215 -30.65 -14.07 -3.68
CA ASP A 215 -29.61 -13.88 -4.70
C ASP A 215 -28.77 -15.17 -4.88
N PRO A 216 -28.98 -15.93 -5.98
CA PRO A 216 -28.24 -17.16 -6.26
C PRO A 216 -26.73 -16.96 -6.41
N LEU A 217 -26.28 -15.80 -6.91
CA LEU A 217 -24.86 -15.51 -7.09
C LEU A 217 -24.17 -15.23 -5.75
N ALA A 218 -24.87 -14.57 -4.83
CA ALA A 218 -24.39 -14.36 -3.47
C ALA A 218 -24.26 -15.70 -2.73
N LEU A 219 -25.29 -16.55 -2.80
CA LEU A 219 -25.27 -17.90 -2.20
C LEU A 219 -24.15 -18.79 -2.79
N GLN A 220 -23.90 -18.72 -4.10
CA GLN A 220 -22.82 -19.46 -4.73
C GLN A 220 -21.45 -19.06 -4.20
N LYS A 221 -21.16 -17.76 -4.11
CA LYS A 221 -19.88 -17.25 -3.56
C LYS A 221 -19.70 -17.62 -2.09
N ILE A 222 -20.78 -17.59 -1.32
CA ILE A 222 -20.76 -18.02 0.09
C ILE A 222 -20.45 -19.51 0.18
N ASN A 223 -21.08 -20.33 -0.66
CA ASN A 223 -20.81 -21.76 -0.71
C ASN A 223 -19.35 -22.06 -1.11
N GLU A 224 -18.79 -21.33 -2.08
CA GLU A 224 -17.37 -21.42 -2.47
C GLU A 224 -16.43 -21.16 -1.28
N VAL A 225 -16.75 -20.16 -0.44
CA VAL A 225 -15.99 -19.88 0.79
C VAL A 225 -16.13 -21.04 1.79
N LEU A 226 -17.34 -21.56 2.00
CA LEU A 226 -17.62 -22.63 2.96
C LEU A 226 -16.92 -23.95 2.60
N ILE A 227 -16.93 -24.34 1.31
CA ILE A 227 -16.27 -25.57 0.85
C ILE A 227 -14.74 -25.43 0.78
N SER A 228 -14.22 -24.20 0.77
CA SER A 228 -12.78 -23.93 0.80
C SER A 228 -12.17 -24.12 2.19
N PHE A 229 -13.00 -24.17 3.25
CA PHE A 229 -12.50 -24.53 4.57
C PHE A 229 -12.10 -26.01 4.58
N PRO A 230 -10.87 -26.33 5.01
CA PRO A 230 -10.40 -27.69 4.99
C PRO A 230 -11.27 -28.53 5.93
N GLN A 231 -11.85 -29.62 5.40
CA GLN A 231 -12.56 -30.62 6.19
C GLN A 231 -11.54 -31.48 6.96
N ILE A 232 -10.87 -30.87 7.93
CA ILE A 232 -9.79 -31.54 8.66
C ILE A 232 -10.41 -32.54 9.63
N HIS A 233 -10.01 -33.81 9.51
CA HIS A 233 -10.32 -34.82 10.51
C HIS A 233 -9.52 -34.50 11.78
N GLN A 234 -10.20 -34.26 12.91
CA GLN A 234 -9.61 -33.82 14.18
C GLN A 234 -8.34 -34.60 14.61
N GLN A 235 -8.27 -35.89 14.29
CA GLN A 235 -7.13 -36.77 14.61
C GLN A 235 -5.80 -36.34 13.95
N ASN A 236 -5.82 -35.72 12.77
CA ASN A 236 -4.60 -35.28 12.10
C ASN A 236 -4.02 -34.00 12.74
N ILE A 237 -4.89 -33.14 13.29
CA ILE A 237 -4.48 -31.89 13.97
C ILE A 237 -3.71 -32.21 15.25
N GLU A 238 -4.18 -33.17 16.04
CA GLU A 238 -3.54 -33.55 17.30
C GLU A 238 -2.14 -34.15 17.06
N GLN A 239 -2.00 -34.97 16.02
CA GLN A 239 -0.71 -35.54 15.64
C GLN A 239 0.29 -34.48 15.16
N ASP A 240 -0.15 -33.54 14.33
CA ASP A 240 0.72 -32.47 13.85
C ASP A 240 1.09 -31.46 14.94
N TYR A 241 0.17 -31.20 15.88
CA TYR A 241 0.45 -30.44 17.09
C TYR A 241 1.52 -31.13 17.96
N PHE A 242 1.41 -32.45 18.16
CA PHE A 242 2.41 -33.23 18.89
C PHE A 242 3.80 -33.18 18.23
N LYS A 243 3.86 -33.29 16.89
CA LYS A 243 5.13 -33.16 16.15
C LYS A 243 5.75 -31.77 16.34
N LEU A 244 4.95 -30.71 16.24
CA LEU A 244 5.41 -29.33 16.47
C LEU A 244 5.91 -29.11 17.89
N LEU A 245 5.24 -29.70 18.90
CA LEU A 245 5.66 -29.64 20.29
C LEU A 245 7.02 -30.32 20.51
N ILE A 246 7.22 -31.50 19.92
CA ILE A 246 8.48 -32.25 19.98
C ILE A 246 9.61 -31.46 19.32
N ILE A 247 9.39 -30.92 18.12
CA ILE A 247 10.38 -30.10 17.42
C ILE A 247 10.75 -28.87 18.25
N SER A 248 9.76 -28.18 18.81
CA SER A 248 9.99 -26.99 19.66
C SER A 248 10.80 -27.32 20.91
N TYR A 249 10.54 -28.47 21.54
CA TYR A 249 11.29 -28.96 22.69
C TYR A 249 12.76 -29.26 22.34
N TYR A 250 13.02 -29.94 21.22
CA TYR A 250 14.39 -30.20 20.77
C TYR A 250 15.15 -28.91 20.44
N CYS A 251 14.49 -27.94 19.80
CA CYS A 251 15.09 -26.63 19.55
C CYS A 251 15.44 -25.88 20.86
N ALA A 252 14.62 -26.01 21.90
CA ALA A 252 14.90 -25.42 23.21
C ALA A 252 16.11 -26.07 23.90
N ILE A 253 16.23 -27.41 23.85
CA ILE A 253 17.40 -28.13 24.37
C ILE A 253 18.67 -27.70 23.63
N LEU A 254 18.64 -27.70 22.29
CA LEU A 254 19.77 -27.26 21.47
C LEU A 254 20.22 -25.84 21.81
N LYS A 255 19.28 -24.93 22.04
CA LYS A 255 19.58 -23.56 22.45
C LYS A 255 20.28 -23.51 23.82
N LEU A 256 19.83 -24.32 24.78
CA LEU A 256 20.45 -24.41 26.11
C LEU A 256 21.86 -25.00 26.04
N ASP A 257 22.07 -26.05 25.24
CA ASP A 257 23.39 -26.65 25.05
C ASP A 257 24.38 -25.69 24.36
N VAL A 258 23.93 -24.96 23.34
CA VAL A 258 24.75 -23.91 22.70
C VAL A 258 25.10 -22.80 23.70
N GLN A 259 24.18 -22.39 24.57
CA GLN A 259 24.45 -21.40 25.61
C GLN A 259 25.44 -21.92 26.67
N ARG A 260 25.30 -23.17 27.08
CA ARG A 260 26.20 -23.81 28.05
C ARG A 260 27.62 -23.93 27.50
N ASN A 261 27.77 -24.31 26.24
CA ASN A 261 29.07 -24.42 25.58
C ASN A 261 29.73 -23.05 25.35
N LYS A 262 28.95 -21.97 25.22
CA LYS A 262 29.47 -20.59 25.15
C LYS A 262 29.94 -20.04 26.50
N GLN A 263 29.49 -20.61 27.63
CA GLN A 263 29.90 -20.18 28.98
C GLN A 263 31.14 -20.95 29.49
N GLN A 264 31.55 -22.02 28.80
CA GLN A 264 32.70 -22.85 29.17
C GLN A 264 33.98 -22.53 28.37
N ASN A 265 33.90 -21.62 27.40
CA ASN A 265 35.03 -21.01 26.69
C ASN A 265 35.14 -19.53 27.06
#